data_AF-A0A371EHS3-F1
#
_entry.id   AF-A0A371EHS3-F1
#
_cell.length_a   1.000
_cell.length_b   1.000
_cell.length_c   1.000
_cell.angle_alpha   90.00
_cell.angle_beta   90.00
_cell.angle_gamma   90.00
#
_symmetry.space_group_name_H-M   'P 1'
#
loop_
_entity.id
_entity.type
_entity.pdbx_description
1 polymer ?
#
loop_
_entity_poly.entity_id
_entity_poly.type
_entity_poly.pdbx_seq_one_letter_code
_entity_poly.pdbx_strand_id
1 'polypeptide(L)' 'MANGSKTRVLVPIFVNPKPSYVIGPLPQVLASGEKAMYKNVLYSYYVKHFFKKPYDGKLTIEYAKMC' A
#
# COMPACT_ATOMS: atom_id res chain seq x y z
N MET A 1 12.82 -1.37 22.34
CA MET A 1 14.07 -2.16 22.22
C MET A 1 13.72 -3.58 21.83
N ALA A 2 14.54 -4.22 20.98
CA ALA A 2 14.41 -5.65 20.71
C ALA A 2 14.71 -6.46 21.99
N ASN A 3 14.16 -7.66 22.10
CA ASN A 3 14.44 -8.54 23.22
C ASN A 3 15.89 -9.04 23.10
N GLY A 4 16.72 -8.81 24.13
CA GLY A 4 18.13 -9.21 24.14
C GLY A 4 18.40 -10.62 24.69
N SER A 5 17.39 -11.31 25.23
CA SER A 5 17.52 -12.60 25.91
C SER A 5 16.68 -13.73 25.31
N LYS A 6 15.83 -13.45 24.32
CA LYS A 6 14.95 -14.43 23.67
C LYS A 6 14.98 -14.28 22.15
N THR A 7 15.11 -15.40 21.46
CA THR A 7 14.93 -15.47 20.00
C THR A 7 13.46 -15.22 19.66
N ARG A 8 13.19 -14.25 18.78
CA ARG A 8 11.86 -14.01 18.21
C ARG A 8 11.79 -14.64 16.82
N VAL A 9 10.92 -15.62 16.65
CA VAL A 9 10.63 -16.24 15.35
C VAL A 9 9.24 -15.80 14.91
N LEU A 10 9.12 -15.38 13.64
CA LEU A 10 7.84 -15.04 13.02
C LEU A 10 7.88 -15.48 11.55
N VAL A 11 6.80 -16.10 11.08
CA VAL A 11 6.63 -16.50 9.68
C VAL A 11 5.43 -15.73 9.11
N PRO A 12 5.64 -14.50 8.60
CA PRO A 12 4.55 -13.72 8.05
C PRO A 12 4.18 -14.18 6.64
N ILE A 13 2.89 -14.20 6.34
CA ILE A 13 2.36 -14.42 4.99
C ILE A 13 1.70 -13.11 4.54
N PHE A 14 2.14 -12.59 3.39
CA PHE A 14 1.59 -11.36 2.81
C PHE A 14 0.77 -11.68 1.57
N VAL A 15 -0.53 -11.40 1.63
CA VAL A 15 -1.44 -11.52 0.50
C VAL A 15 -1.54 -10.17 -0.20
N ASN A 16 -1.08 -10.12 -1.45
CA ASN A 16 -0.98 -8.89 -2.23
C ASN A 16 -1.65 -9.05 -3.60
N PRO A 17 -2.09 -7.94 -4.24
CA PRO A 17 -2.53 -7.96 -5.63
C PRO A 17 -1.44 -8.47 -6.59
N LYS A 18 -1.85 -8.94 -7.78
CA LYS A 18 -0.89 -9.27 -8.84
C LYS A 18 -0.17 -7.99 -9.31
N PRO A 19 1.12 -8.07 -9.71
CA PRO A 19 1.87 -6.90 -10.20
C PRO A 19 1.23 -6.18 -11.40
N SER A 20 0.46 -6.92 -12.20
CA SER A 20 -0.27 -6.42 -13.38
C SER A 20 -1.64 -5.82 -13.07
N TYR A 21 -2.11 -5.89 -11.82
CA TYR A 21 -3.43 -5.37 -11.45
C TYR A 21 -3.39 -3.87 -11.22
N VAL A 22 -4.46 -3.20 -11.63
CA VAL A 22 -4.73 -1.80 -11.31
C VAL A 22 -5.50 -1.77 -9.98
N ILE A 23 -5.01 -0.99 -9.02
CA ILE A 23 -5.62 -0.81 -7.71
C ILE A 23 -6.14 0.62 -7.57
N GLY A 24 -7.22 0.80 -6.81
CA GLY A 24 -7.85 2.09 -6.54
C GLY A 24 -9.14 1.93 -5.72
N PRO A 25 -9.88 3.02 -5.47
CA PRO A 25 -11.14 2.95 -4.74
C PRO A 25 -12.14 2.02 -5.43
N LEU A 26 -12.78 1.16 -4.65
CA LEU A 26 -13.82 0.26 -5.16
C LEU A 26 -15.06 1.10 -5.57
N PRO A 27 -15.67 0.86 -6.74
CA PRO A 27 -16.85 1.61 -7.17
C PRO A 27 -18.00 1.60 -6.16
N GLN A 28 -18.15 0.49 -5.42
CA GLN A 28 -19.18 0.32 -4.39
C GLN A 28 -19.02 1.31 -3.23
N VAL A 29 -17.79 1.74 -2.94
CA VAL A 29 -17.51 2.73 -1.87
C VAL A 29 -17.91 4.12 -2.35
N LEU A 30 -17.61 4.46 -3.61
CA LEU A 30 -17.94 5.76 -4.21
C LEU A 30 -19.44 5.95 -4.49
N ALA A 31 -20.18 4.85 -4.66
CA ALA A 31 -21.62 4.88 -4.90
C ALA A 31 -22.43 5.54 -3.77
N SER A 32 -21.85 5.63 -2.56
CA SER A 32 -22.45 6.31 -1.41
C SER A 32 -22.39 7.85 -1.47
N GLY A 33 -21.80 8.42 -2.54
CA GLY A 33 -21.56 9.86 -2.68
C GLY A 33 -20.19 10.30 -2.17
N GLU A 34 -19.36 9.37 -1.70
CA GLU A 34 -18.00 9.67 -1.24
C GLU A 34 -17.07 10.04 -2.43
N LYS A 35 -16.29 11.12 -2.26
CA LYS A 35 -15.35 11.56 -3.30
C LYS A 35 -14.12 10.65 -3.31
N ALA A 36 -13.71 10.21 -4.50
CA ALA A 36 -12.48 9.45 -4.67
C ALA A 36 -11.26 10.29 -4.25
N MET A 37 -10.55 9.82 -3.21
CA MET A 37 -9.30 10.44 -2.72
C MET A 37 -8.05 9.91 -3.43
N TYR A 38 -8.14 8.73 -4.06
CA TYR A 38 -7.01 8.03 -4.66
C TYR A 38 -7.32 7.66 -6.11
N LYS A 39 -6.31 7.77 -6.98
CA LYS A 39 -6.35 7.38 -8.38
C LYS A 39 -6.03 5.90 -8.57
N ASN A 40 -6.50 5.38 -9.69
CA ASN A 40 -6.14 4.06 -10.15
C ASN A 40 -4.65 4.03 -10.52
N VAL A 41 -3.90 3.08 -9.94
CA VAL A 41 -2.47 2.89 -10.21
C VAL A 41 -2.16 1.42 -10.45
N LEU A 42 -1.17 1.15 -11.30
CA LEU A 42 -0.64 -0.20 -11.46
C LEU A 42 0.07 -0.63 -10.17
N TYR A 43 -0.27 -1.80 -9.64
CA TYR A 43 0.28 -2.26 -8.36
C TYR A 43 1.80 -2.35 -8.37
N SER A 44 2.40 -2.83 -9.48
CA SER A 44 3.86 -2.86 -9.62
C SER A 44 4.52 -1.47 -9.56
N TYR A 45 3.87 -0.41 -10.06
CA TYR A 45 4.38 0.96 -9.96
C TYR A 45 4.27 1.51 -8.54
N TYR A 46 3.16 1.22 -7.86
CA TYR A 46 2.99 1.56 -6.45
C TYR A 46 4.05 0.90 -5.57
N VAL A 47 4.27 -0.40 -5.74
CA VAL A 47 5.29 -1.16 -5.01
C VAL A 47 6.71 -0.67 -5.31
N LYS A 48 7.00 -0.35 -6.58
CA LYS A 48 8.28 0.26 -6.96
C LYS A 48 8.48 1.62 -6.29
N HIS A 49 7.44 2.45 -6.18
CA HIS A 49 7.50 3.71 -5.46
C HIS A 49 7.73 3.50 -3.95
N PHE A 50 7.00 2.55 -3.35
CA PHE A 50 7.13 2.19 -1.94
C PHE A 50 8.57 1.82 -1.55
N PHE A 51 9.23 0.96 -2.33
CA PHE A 51 10.61 0.55 -2.04
C PHE A 51 11.69 1.58 -2.43
N LYS A 52 11.34 2.63 -3.20
CA LYS A 52 12.31 3.68 -3.58
C LYS A 52 12.67 4.58 -2.40
N LYS A 53 11.81 4.69 -1.38
CA LYS A 53 11.98 5.63 -0.27
C LYS A 53 11.86 4.92 1.09
N PRO A 54 12.99 4.51 1.70
CA PRO A 54 12.98 3.70 2.92
C PRO A 54 12.43 4.43 4.17
N TYR A 55 12.34 5.77 4.15
CA TYR A 55 11.95 6.57 5.33
C TYR A 55 10.56 7.21 5.26
N ASP A 56 9.82 7.05 4.14
CA ASP A 56 8.53 7.73 3.96
C ASP A 56 7.36 6.98 4.62
N GLY A 57 7.55 5.70 4.98
CA GLY A 57 6.53 4.90 5.66
C GLY A 57 5.16 4.99 4.99
N LYS A 58 4.16 5.50 5.72
CA LYS A 58 2.78 5.67 5.23
C LYS A 58 2.63 6.76 4.16
N LEU A 59 3.58 7.67 4.02
CA LEU A 59 3.55 8.74 3.01
C LEU A 59 3.66 8.21 1.58
N THR A 60 4.05 6.95 1.40
CA THR A 60 4.03 6.27 0.11
C THR A 60 2.65 6.22 -0.54
N ILE A 61 1.56 6.33 0.24
CA ILE A 61 0.18 6.42 -0.27
C ILE A 61 -0.07 7.72 -1.06
N GLU A 62 0.69 8.78 -0.82
CA GLU A 62 0.56 10.07 -1.50
C GLU A 62 0.85 9.95 -3.01
N TYR A 63 1.61 8.95 -3.43
CA TYR A 63 1.80 8.62 -4.86
C TYR A 63 0.47 8.39 -5.60
N ALA A 64 -0.51 7.79 -4.91
CA ALA A 64 -1.81 7.45 -5.45
C ALA A 64 -2.87 8.52 -5.17
N LYS A 65 -2.59 9.55 -4.36
CA LYS A 65 -3.59 10.58 -4.03
C LYS A 65 -3.94 11.43 -5.25
N MET A 66 -5.22 11.77 -5.39
CA MET A 66 -5.67 12.78 -6.34
C MET A 66 -5.48 14.16 -5.70
N CYS A 67 -4.89 15.11 -6.44
CA CYS A 67 -4.66 16.48 -5.96
C CYS A 67 -5.94 17.18 -5.51
#